data_AF-A0A951YXX8-F1
#
_entry.id   AF-A0A951YXX8-F1
#
_cell.length_a   1.000
_cell.length_b   1.000
_cell.length_c   1.000
_cell.angle_alpha   90.00
_cell.angle_beta   90.00
_cell.angle_gamma   90.00
#
_symmetry.space_group_name_H-M   'P 1'
#
loop_
_entity.id
_entity.type
_entity.pdbx_description
1 polymer ?
#
loop_
_entity_poly.entity_id
_entity_poly.type
_entity_poly.pdbx_seq_one_letter_code
_entity_poly.pdbx_strand_id
1 'polypeptide(L)'
;MGLSHLPQRSRTRRRAVAALAALPLVGAAFTPRSHAQLLRSFPEKARLARLEMRIFPEALLDGESVRLAAAARIHDADNRIVMPASLSGTHDVLVENDASGQIGRVWILTPEELAAARERAKSR
;
A
#
# COMPACT_ATOMS: atom_id res chain seq x y z
N MET A 1 -3.35 65.08 -53.60
CA MET A 1 -4.14 65.78 -52.57
C MET A 1 -4.92 64.73 -51.80
N GLY A 2 -4.72 64.40 -50.52
CA GLY A 2 -3.81 64.81 -49.47
C GLY A 2 -4.21 63.94 -48.27
N LEU A 3 -3.35 63.01 -47.88
CA LEU A 3 -3.44 62.22 -46.65
C LEU A 3 -3.53 63.16 -45.46
N SER A 4 -4.42 62.97 -44.49
CA SER A 4 -4.23 63.56 -43.14
C SER A 4 -5.10 62.96 -42.01
N HIS A 5 -4.50 62.01 -41.28
CA HIS A 5 -4.39 61.93 -39.81
C HIS A 5 -5.52 62.44 -38.87
N LEU A 6 -5.91 61.56 -37.95
CA LEU A 6 -6.59 61.83 -36.67
C LEU A 6 -5.89 62.93 -35.86
N PRO A 7 -6.67 63.69 -35.08
CA PRO A 7 -6.37 63.90 -33.65
C PRO A 7 -7.67 63.91 -32.81
N GLN A 8 -7.72 63.81 -31.47
CA GLN A 8 -6.74 63.67 -30.39
C GLN A 8 -7.54 63.29 -29.13
N ARG A 9 -6.86 62.58 -28.24
CA ARG A 9 -7.24 62.27 -26.85
C ARG A 9 -7.86 63.44 -26.09
N SER A 10 -9.02 63.20 -25.48
CA SER A 10 -9.40 63.86 -24.23
C SER A 10 -9.03 62.97 -23.04
N ARG A 11 -7.92 63.33 -22.39
CA ARG A 11 -7.65 62.99 -20.97
C ARG A 11 -8.83 63.52 -20.15
N THR A 12 -9.32 62.89 -19.09
CA THR A 12 -8.76 63.12 -17.74
C THR A 12 -9.72 62.50 -16.70
N ARG A 13 -9.22 61.48 -15.99
CA ARG A 13 -9.31 61.21 -14.54
C ARG A 13 -10.68 61.17 -13.83
N ARG A 14 -10.85 60.10 -13.05
CA ARG A 14 -11.05 60.01 -11.57
C ARG A 14 -12.03 58.86 -11.31
N ARG A 15 -11.49 57.66 -11.09
CA ARG A 15 -11.41 57.02 -9.76
C ARG A 15 -12.75 57.03 -9.01
N ALA A 16 -13.44 55.90 -9.04
CA ALA A 16 -14.19 55.42 -7.89
C ALA A 16 -13.75 53.97 -7.66
N VAL A 17 -12.97 53.79 -6.60
CA VAL A 17 -12.50 52.52 -6.08
C VAL A 17 -13.71 51.85 -5.43
N ALA A 18 -14.26 50.81 -6.05
CA ALA A 18 -15.11 49.86 -5.34
C ALA A 18 -14.19 48.79 -4.76
N ALA A 19 -13.87 48.94 -3.47
CA ALA A 19 -13.11 47.97 -2.72
C ALA A 19 -13.92 46.66 -2.60
N LEU A 20 -13.68 45.69 -3.47
CA LEU A 20 -14.10 44.31 -3.23
C LEU A 20 -13.13 43.72 -2.20
N ALA A 21 -13.67 43.43 -1.02
CA ALA A 21 -12.97 42.72 0.04
C ALA A 21 -12.46 41.37 -0.47
N ALA A 22 -11.14 41.21 -0.50
CA ALA A 22 -10.49 39.93 -0.76
C ALA A 22 -10.60 39.06 0.51
N LEU A 23 -11.51 38.09 0.52
CA LEU A 23 -11.42 36.97 1.46
C LEU A 23 -10.36 35.99 0.94
N PRO A 24 -9.31 35.67 1.72
CA PRO A 24 -8.43 34.58 1.36
C PRO A 24 -9.22 33.27 1.56
N LEU A 25 -9.60 32.61 0.47
CA LEU A 25 -9.97 31.19 0.52
C LEU A 25 -8.72 30.42 0.95
N VAL A 26 -8.60 30.14 2.24
CA VAL A 26 -7.64 29.15 2.74
C VAL A 26 -8.15 27.79 2.30
N GLY A 27 -7.77 27.39 1.09
CA GLY A 27 -7.91 26.01 0.63
C GLY A 27 -7.02 25.15 1.51
N ALA A 28 -7.60 24.54 2.56
CA ALA A 28 -6.95 23.48 3.30
C ALA A 28 -6.65 22.36 2.30
N ALA A 29 -5.40 22.27 1.86
CA ALA A 29 -4.92 21.19 1.04
C ALA A 29 -5.09 19.89 1.83
N PHE A 30 -6.13 19.12 1.50
CA PHE A 30 -6.21 17.72 1.86
C PHE A 30 -5.07 17.00 1.12
N THR A 31 -3.89 16.96 1.72
CA THR A 31 -2.85 16.05 1.24
C THR A 31 -3.29 14.64 1.65
N PRO A 32 -3.53 13.71 0.69
CA PRO A 32 -3.74 12.33 1.07
C PRO A 32 -2.47 11.88 1.77
N ARG A 33 -2.61 11.51 3.05
CA ARG A 33 -1.51 10.95 3.83
C ARG A 33 -1.27 9.55 3.26
N SER A 34 -0.33 9.43 2.33
CA SER A 34 0.16 8.12 1.91
C SER A 34 0.70 7.42 3.15
N HIS A 35 -0.06 6.45 3.67
CA HIS A 35 0.46 5.51 4.65
C HIS A 35 1.47 4.65 3.90
N ALA A 36 2.74 5.06 3.92
CA ALA A 36 3.83 4.14 3.63
C ALA A 36 3.68 2.99 4.63
N GLN A 37 3.17 1.85 4.18
CA GLN A 37 3.11 0.65 4.99
C GLN A 37 4.56 0.29 5.31
N LEU A 38 4.96 0.52 6.56
CA LEU A 38 6.27 0.12 7.05
C LEU A 38 6.40 -1.39 6.80
N LEU A 39 7.46 -1.80 6.09
CA LEU A 39 7.78 -3.21 5.96
C LEU A 39 7.86 -3.80 7.37
N ARG A 40 7.03 -4.80 7.65
CA ARG A 40 7.08 -5.46 8.95
C ARG A 40 8.36 -6.27 9.06
N SER A 41 8.91 -6.33 10.28
CA SER A 41 10.04 -7.21 10.57
C SER A 41 9.56 -8.65 10.69
N PHE A 42 10.16 -9.54 9.91
CA PHE A 42 9.87 -10.96 9.95
C PHE A 42 10.95 -11.73 10.72
N PRO A 43 10.60 -12.86 11.38
CA PRO A 43 11.58 -13.72 12.03
C PRO A 43 12.64 -14.23 11.06
N GLU A 44 13.85 -14.46 11.57
CA GLU A 44 14.92 -14.90 10.68
C GLU A 44 14.70 -16.29 10.10
N LYS A 45 14.04 -17.17 10.85
CA LYS A 45 13.71 -18.53 10.43
C LYS A 45 12.50 -18.62 9.50
N ALA A 46 11.85 -17.49 9.19
CA ALA A 46 10.71 -17.50 8.28
C ALA A 46 11.14 -17.79 6.84
N ARG A 47 10.46 -18.73 6.18
CA ARG A 47 10.77 -19.19 4.82
C ARG A 47 9.73 -18.65 3.82
N LEU A 48 10.21 -18.13 2.69
CA LEU A 48 9.36 -17.70 1.58
C LEU A 48 8.80 -18.92 0.87
N ALA A 49 7.49 -18.91 0.60
CA ALA A 49 6.79 -19.99 -0.09
C ALA A 49 5.48 -19.49 -0.71
N ARG A 50 4.87 -20.30 -1.56
CA ARG A 50 3.49 -20.11 -2.04
C ARG A 50 2.54 -21.01 -1.29
N LEU A 51 1.53 -20.42 -0.65
CA LEU A 51 0.51 -21.15 0.11
C LEU A 51 -0.80 -21.20 -0.68
N GLU A 52 -1.35 -22.39 -0.83
CA GLU A 52 -2.73 -22.61 -1.24
C GLU A 52 -3.49 -23.27 -0.09
N MET A 53 -4.48 -22.58 0.46
CA MET A 53 -5.28 -23.14 1.54
C MET A 53 -6.22 -24.21 1.00
N ARG A 54 -6.26 -25.38 1.66
CA ARG A 54 -7.24 -26.44 1.38
C ARG A 54 -8.32 -26.42 2.45
N ILE A 55 -8.50 -27.51 3.18
CA ILE A 55 -9.38 -27.58 4.34
C ILE A 55 -8.51 -27.53 5.58
N PHE A 56 -8.60 -26.46 6.37
CA PHE A 56 -7.79 -26.32 7.58
C PHE A 56 -7.89 -27.57 8.46
N PRO A 57 -6.77 -28.15 8.92
CA PRO A 57 -5.42 -27.59 8.92
C PRO A 57 -4.54 -27.93 7.70
N GLU A 58 -5.09 -28.48 6.63
CA GLU A 58 -4.34 -28.88 5.43
C GLU A 58 -4.17 -27.71 4.44
N ALA A 59 -2.99 -27.63 3.84
CA ALA A 59 -2.67 -26.66 2.79
C ALA A 59 -1.62 -27.25 1.84
N LEU A 60 -1.43 -26.61 0.68
CA LEU A 60 -0.27 -26.84 -0.16
C LEU A 60 0.74 -25.72 0.04
N LEU A 61 2.00 -26.07 0.24
CA LEU A 61 3.11 -25.13 0.33
C LEU A 61 4.09 -25.44 -0.80
N ASP A 62 4.24 -24.51 -1.74
CA ASP A 62 4.99 -24.71 -2.99
C ASP A 62 4.53 -25.95 -3.80
N GLY A 63 3.27 -26.36 -3.63
CA GLY A 63 2.67 -27.54 -4.26
C GLY A 63 2.78 -28.83 -3.45
N GLU A 64 3.50 -28.83 -2.33
CA GLU A 64 3.61 -29.98 -1.42
C GLU A 64 2.54 -29.92 -0.31
N SER A 65 1.90 -31.04 -0.01
CA SER A 65 0.92 -31.13 1.08
C SER A 65 1.58 -30.92 2.43
N VAL A 66 1.11 -29.93 3.17
CA VAL A 66 1.58 -29.60 4.52
C VAL A 66 0.41 -29.45 5.49
N ARG A 67 0.72 -29.49 6.78
CA ARG A 67 -0.24 -29.25 7.87
C ARG A 67 0.15 -28.04 8.70
N LEU A 68 -0.81 -27.13 8.89
CA LEU A 68 -0.71 -26.02 9.83
C LEU A 68 -0.98 -26.52 11.25
N ALA A 69 -0.34 -25.89 12.23
CA ALA A 69 -0.63 -26.15 13.63
C ALA A 69 -2.08 -25.79 13.97
N ALA A 70 -2.70 -26.47 14.94
CA ALA A 70 -4.07 -26.17 15.36
C ALA A 70 -4.24 -24.72 15.86
N ALA A 71 -3.18 -24.13 16.43
CA ALA A 71 -3.13 -22.74 16.88
C ALA A 71 -2.45 -21.80 15.86
N ALA A 72 -2.33 -22.21 14.59
CA ALA A 72 -1.65 -21.43 13.58
C ALA A 72 -2.33 -20.08 13.35
N ARG A 73 -1.52 -19.03 13.16
CA ARG A 73 -2.00 -17.68 12.86
C ARG A 73 -1.64 -17.30 11.45
N ILE A 74 -2.63 -16.82 10.69
CA ILE A 74 -2.44 -16.33 9.34
C ILE A 74 -2.68 -14.83 9.35
N HIS A 75 -1.63 -14.07 9.03
CA HIS A 75 -1.66 -12.62 8.93
C HIS A 75 -1.80 -12.19 7.47
N ASP A 76 -2.72 -11.28 7.17
CA ASP A 76 -2.83 -10.66 5.85
C ASP A 76 -1.74 -9.60 5.61
N ALA A 77 -1.80 -8.94 4.45
CA ALA A 77 -0.93 -7.83 4.07
C ALA A 77 -1.04 -6.62 5.01
N ASP A 78 -2.21 -6.40 5.63
CA ASP A 78 -2.44 -5.37 6.65
C ASP A 78 -2.07 -5.84 8.07
N ASN A 79 -1.42 -7.01 8.18
CA ASN A 79 -1.03 -7.66 9.43
C ASN A 79 -2.20 -8.07 10.35
N ARG A 80 -3.43 -8.15 9.83
CA ARG A 80 -4.61 -8.65 10.55
C ARG A 80 -4.65 -10.17 10.51
N ILE A 81 -5.17 -10.79 11.57
CA ILE A 81 -5.41 -12.23 11.57
C ILE A 81 -6.66 -12.53 10.72
N VAL A 82 -6.51 -13.39 9.72
CA VAL A 82 -7.59 -13.79 8.81
C VAL A 82 -7.97 -15.25 9.03
N MET A 83 -9.23 -15.57 8.73
CA MET A 83 -9.75 -16.93 8.85
C MET A 83 -9.21 -17.79 7.70
N PRO A 84 -8.74 -19.03 7.96
CA PRO A 84 -8.26 -19.91 6.89
C PRO A 84 -9.30 -20.10 5.77
N ALA A 85 -10.58 -20.24 6.13
CA ALA A 85 -11.67 -20.45 5.18
C ALA A 85 -11.96 -19.26 4.25
N SER A 86 -11.45 -18.05 4.55
CA SER A 86 -11.59 -16.88 3.65
C SER A 86 -10.49 -16.80 2.60
N LEU A 87 -9.46 -17.65 2.68
CA LEU A 87 -8.36 -17.67 1.74
C LEU A 87 -8.74 -18.50 0.52
N SER A 88 -8.43 -17.98 -0.66
CA SER A 88 -8.71 -18.65 -1.92
C SER A 88 -7.57 -18.41 -2.90
N GLY A 89 -7.29 -19.41 -3.73
CA GLY A 89 -6.15 -19.37 -4.64
C GLY A 89 -4.81 -19.50 -3.91
N THR A 90 -3.76 -19.02 -4.57
CA THR A 90 -2.38 -19.12 -4.10
C THR A 90 -1.87 -17.75 -3.66
N HIS A 91 -1.21 -17.71 -2.49
CA HIS A 91 -0.65 -16.49 -1.91
C HIS A 91 0.87 -16.64 -1.71
N ASP A 92 1.62 -15.58 -2.03
CA ASP A 92 3.02 -15.49 -1.60
C ASP A 92 3.07 -15.21 -0.09
N VAL A 93 3.75 -16.08 0.65
CA VAL A 93 3.79 -16.04 2.11
C VAL A 93 5.19 -16.19 2.66
N LEU A 94 5.41 -15.65 3.85
CA LEU A 94 6.43 -16.15 4.76
C LEU A 94 5.79 -17.13 5.74
N VAL A 95 6.42 -18.28 5.97
CA VAL A 95 5.98 -19.28 6.95
C VAL A 95 7.02 -19.48 8.03
N GLU A 96 6.57 -19.67 9.27
CA GLU A 96 7.42 -20.02 10.40
C GLU A 96 6.89 -21.29 11.07
N ASN A 97 7.78 -22.27 11.23
CA ASN A 97 7.48 -23.49 11.96
C ASN A 97 7.51 -23.25 13.48
N ASP A 98 6.58 -23.90 14.17
CA ASP A 98 6.52 -23.98 15.62
C ASP A 98 7.51 -25.02 16.18
N ALA A 99 7.51 -25.20 17.51
CA ALA A 99 8.39 -26.15 18.18
C ALA A 99 8.11 -27.63 17.84
N SER A 100 6.91 -27.93 17.32
CA SER A 100 6.53 -29.28 16.87
C SER A 100 6.89 -29.54 15.40
N GLY A 101 7.46 -28.55 14.71
CA GLY A 101 7.78 -28.63 13.29
C GLY A 101 6.61 -28.33 12.35
N GLN A 102 5.41 -28.05 12.88
CA GLN A 102 4.24 -27.64 12.08
C GLN A 102 4.30 -26.15 11.74
N ILE A 103 3.57 -25.72 10.71
CA ILE A 103 3.48 -24.30 10.37
C ILE A 103 2.64 -23.59 11.44
N GLY A 104 3.29 -22.77 12.27
CA GLY A 104 2.65 -22.04 13.36
C GLY A 104 2.27 -20.61 13.00
N ARG A 105 3.01 -19.96 12.10
CA ARG A 105 2.70 -18.61 11.62
C ARG A 105 2.86 -18.50 10.12
N VAL A 106 1.94 -17.78 9.51
CA VAL A 106 1.90 -17.46 8.09
C VAL A 106 1.69 -15.96 7.96
N TRP A 107 2.46 -15.30 7.10
CA TRP A 107 2.26 -13.91 6.71
C TRP A 107 2.07 -13.81 5.21
N ILE A 108 0.91 -13.38 4.75
CA ILE A 108 0.62 -13.07 3.34
C ILE A 108 1.27 -11.74 2.99
N LEU A 109 2.17 -11.76 2.02
CA LEU A 109 3.07 -10.64 1.74
C LEU A 109 2.44 -9.59 0.83
N THR A 110 2.78 -8.32 1.07
CA THR A 110 2.61 -7.28 0.06
C THR A 110 3.64 -7.46 -1.07
N PRO A 111 3.47 -6.81 -2.23
CA PRO A 111 4.47 -6.84 -3.30
C PRO A 111 5.86 -6.37 -2.86
N GLU A 112 5.93 -5.34 -2.01
CA GLU A 112 7.19 -4.79 -1.49
C GLU A 112 7.87 -5.76 -0.53
N GLU A 113 7.09 -6.40 0.35
CA GLU A 113 7.60 -7.42 1.26
C GLU A 113 8.07 -8.67 0.52
N LEU A 114 7.38 -9.08 -0.54
CA LEU A 114 7.79 -10.18 -1.41
C LEU A 114 9.11 -9.86 -2.10
N ALA A 115 9.30 -8.64 -2.59
CA ALA A 115 10.56 -8.21 -3.18
C ALA A 115 11.70 -8.29 -2.13
N ALA A 116 11.49 -7.76 -0.93
CA ALA A 116 12.46 -7.83 0.16
C ALA A 116 12.77 -9.29 0.58
N ALA A 117 11.76 -10.15 0.65
CA ALA A 117 11.94 -11.57 0.97
C ALA A 117 12.75 -12.31 -0.11
N ARG A 118 12.52 -12.00 -1.40
CA ARG A 118 13.30 -12.55 -2.50
C ARG A 118 14.76 -12.10 -2.47
N GLU A 119 15.02 -10.83 -2.17
CA GLU A 119 16.40 -10.34 -2.00
C GLU A 119 17.11 -11.04 -0.83
N ARG A 120 16.41 -11.19 0.30
CA ARG A 120 16.93 -11.94 1.46
C ARG A 120 17.26 -13.40 1.11
N ALA A 121 16.43 -14.04 0.29
CA ALA A 121 16.67 -15.41 -0.17
C ALA A 121 17.88 -15.55 -1.09
N LYS A 122 18.22 -14.51 -1.87
CA LYS A 122 19.41 -14.50 -2.74
C LYS A 122 20.72 -14.31 -1.95
N SER A 123 20.66 -13.63 -0.81
CA SER A 123 21.83 -13.35 0.04
C SER A 123 22.26 -14.52 0.95
N ARG A 124 21.57 -15.66 0.89
CA ARG A 124 21.87 -16.87 1.68
C ARG A 124 22.42 -17.96 0.77
#